data_AF-A0A2Z6RW62-F1
#
_entry.id   AF-A0A2Z6RW62-F1
#
_cell.length_a   1.000
_cell.length_b   1.000
_cell.length_c   1.000
_cell.angle_alpha   90.00
_cell.angle_beta   90.00
_cell.angle_gamma   90.00
#
_symmetry.space_group_name_H-M   'P 1'
#
loop_
_entity.id
_entity.type
_entity.pdbx_description
1 polymer ?
#
loop_
_entity_poly.entity_id
_entity_poly.type
_entity_poly.pdbx_seq_one_letter_code
_entity_poly.pdbx_strand_id
1 'polypeptide(L)'
;MLNLHEIENIAKLMFDYSLGVFWLIFLVFIPLLKDIIIKRKDVFTVKDRSTSYESRLYTECSDFVKHKTLTIEGKIFHYVEVGDVSKPLILFLHGFPQFWYAWRYQLRGLQDMDYHLVAIDMRGTGRNYKPRDVHHYKASLLLTDIREIIIKKKSF
;
A
#
# COMPACT_ATOMS: atom_id res chain seq x y z
N MET A 1 -42.35 35.32 22.42
CA MET A 1 -41.96 36.12 21.23
C MET A 1 -40.67 36.81 21.61
N LEU A 2 -39.57 36.60 20.87
CA LEU A 2 -38.29 37.23 21.20
C LEU A 2 -38.43 38.75 21.13
N ASN A 3 -37.83 39.49 22.06
CA ASN A 3 -37.84 40.95 22.01
C ASN A 3 -36.75 41.46 21.05
N LEU A 4 -36.87 42.72 20.59
CA LEU A 4 -35.90 43.30 19.64
C LEU A 4 -34.45 43.23 20.15
N HIS A 5 -34.24 43.41 21.45
CA HIS A 5 -32.91 43.40 22.05
C HIS A 5 -32.25 42.01 21.99
N GLU A 6 -33.03 40.95 22.20
CA GLU A 6 -32.56 39.56 22.03
C GLU A 6 -32.20 39.27 20.57
N ILE A 7 -32.99 39.77 19.61
CA ILE A 7 -32.72 39.59 18.17
C ILE A 7 -31.42 40.30 17.77
N GLU A 8 -31.20 41.52 18.24
CA GLU A 8 -29.97 42.28 17.98
C GLU A 8 -28.73 41.59 18.56
N ASN A 9 -28.83 41.06 19.78
CA ASN A 9 -27.74 40.33 20.42
C ASN A 9 -27.39 39.04 19.68
N ILE A 10 -28.40 38.28 19.24
CA ILE A 10 -28.20 37.07 18.44
C ILE A 10 -27.58 37.42 17.08
N ALA A 11 -28.07 38.46 16.40
CA ALA A 11 -27.53 38.90 15.13
C ALA A 11 -26.04 39.31 15.25
N LYS A 12 -25.70 40.05 16.31
CA LYS A 12 -24.31 40.44 16.60
C LYS A 12 -23.43 39.22 16.88
N LEU A 13 -23.91 38.28 17.67
CA LEU A 13 -23.19 37.03 17.95
C LEU A 13 -22.93 36.24 16.66
N MET A 14 -23.95 36.07 15.81
CA MET A 14 -23.82 35.38 14.53
C MET A 14 -22.82 36.08 13.61
N PHE A 15 -22.83 37.42 13.58
CA PHE A 15 -21.88 38.20 12.80
C PHE A 15 -20.45 38.02 13.31
N ASP A 16 -20.23 38.13 14.62
CA ASP A 16 -18.90 37.99 15.25
C ASP A 16 -18.33 36.57 15.04
N TYR A 17 -19.16 35.52 15.19
CA TYR A 17 -18.75 34.15 14.90
C TYR A 17 -18.43 33.93 13.42
N SER A 18 -19.23 34.48 12.51
CA SER A 18 -18.98 34.38 11.08
C SER A 18 -17.66 35.07 10.69
N LEU A 19 -17.38 36.22 11.29
CA LEU A 19 -16.13 36.94 11.09
C LEU A 19 -14.94 36.16 11.68
N GLY A 20 -15.10 35.56 12.86
CA GLY A 20 -14.09 34.70 13.48
C GLY A 20 -13.74 33.46 12.66
N VAL A 21 -14.75 32.75 12.15
CA VAL A 21 -14.54 31.59 11.26
C VAL A 21 -13.89 32.01 9.95
N PHE A 22 -14.32 33.14 9.38
CA PHE A 22 -13.72 33.70 8.17
C PHE A 22 -12.22 33.99 8.41
N TRP A 23 -11.85 34.68 9.48
CA TRP A 23 -10.45 34.99 9.77
C TRP A 23 -9.61 33.74 10.12
N LEU A 24 -10.19 32.75 10.81
CA LEU A 24 -9.51 31.49 11.09
C LEU A 24 -9.15 30.75 9.80
N ILE A 25 -10.06 30.73 8.83
CA ILE A 25 -9.80 30.16 7.51
C ILE A 25 -8.63 30.90 6.86
N PHE A 26 -8.61 32.23 6.88
CA PHE A 26 -7.49 33.00 6.31
C PHE A 26 -6.16 32.72 7.02
N LEU A 27 -6.15 32.69 8.35
CA LEU A 27 -4.93 32.46 9.15
C LEU A 27 -4.37 31.04 9.03
N VAL A 28 -5.19 30.05 8.70
CA VAL A 28 -4.73 28.66 8.52
C VAL A 28 -4.47 28.35 7.05
N PHE A 29 -5.43 28.66 6.16
CA PHE A 29 -5.36 28.25 4.77
C PHE A 29 -4.39 29.09 3.96
N ILE A 30 -4.21 30.39 4.24
CA ILE A 30 -3.25 31.20 3.48
C ILE A 30 -1.81 30.75 3.74
N PRO A 31 -1.34 30.59 4.99
CA PRO A 31 0.01 30.06 5.24
C PRO A 31 0.20 28.64 4.71
N LEU A 32 -0.82 27.78 4.82
CA LEU A 32 -0.76 26.41 4.31
C LEU A 32 -0.67 26.37 2.79
N LEU A 33 -1.49 27.17 2.10
CA LEU A 33 -1.47 27.29 0.64
C LEU A 33 -0.15 27.93 0.17
N LYS A 34 0.32 28.96 0.87
CA LYS A 34 1.63 29.58 0.64
C LYS A 34 2.75 28.56 0.79
N ASP A 35 2.72 27.72 1.82
CA ASP A 35 3.72 26.67 2.03
C ASP A 35 3.65 25.58 0.95
N ILE A 36 2.45 25.18 0.52
CA ILE A 36 2.26 24.24 -0.58
C ILE A 36 2.77 24.82 -1.91
N ILE A 37 2.53 26.10 -2.18
CA ILE A 37 2.97 26.74 -3.43
C ILE A 37 4.48 27.01 -3.41
N ILE A 38 5.02 27.51 -2.29
CA ILE A 38 6.41 27.96 -2.20
C ILE A 38 7.38 26.82 -1.90
N LYS A 39 7.09 25.98 -0.90
CA LYS A 39 8.02 24.94 -0.41
C LYS A 39 7.93 23.64 -1.21
N ARG A 40 6.91 23.51 -2.05
CA ARG A 40 6.42 22.25 -2.60
C ARG A 40 6.22 22.39 -4.12
N LYS A 41 7.25 22.92 -4.78
CA LYS A 41 7.31 23.18 -6.23
C LYS A 41 7.13 21.91 -7.08
N ASP A 42 7.31 20.75 -6.49
CA ASP A 42 7.24 19.44 -7.12
C ASP A 42 5.89 18.72 -6.89
N VAL A 43 4.89 19.36 -6.27
CA VAL A 43 3.60 18.72 -5.92
C VAL A 43 2.88 18.12 -7.12
N PHE A 44 2.88 18.83 -8.25
CA PHE A 44 2.26 18.38 -9.49
C PHE A 44 3.24 17.75 -10.46
N THR A 45 4.52 17.63 -10.07
CA THR A 45 5.49 16.94 -10.89
C THR A 45 5.38 15.44 -10.61
N VAL A 46 5.29 14.65 -11.68
CA VAL A 46 5.35 13.20 -11.57
C VAL A 46 6.75 12.83 -11.06
N LYS A 47 6.84 12.45 -9.79
CA LYS A 47 8.10 11.94 -9.24
C LYS A 47 8.46 10.64 -9.95
N ASP A 48 9.64 10.62 -10.55
CA ASP A 48 10.20 9.39 -11.09
C ASP A 48 10.48 8.42 -9.93
N ARG A 49 9.73 7.33 -9.91
CA ARG A 49 9.87 6.23 -8.95
C ARG A 49 10.42 4.96 -9.62
N SER A 50 10.93 5.08 -10.84
CA SER A 50 11.23 3.94 -11.70
C SER A 50 12.30 3.00 -11.19
N THR A 51 13.21 3.43 -10.30
CA THR A 51 14.44 2.64 -10.07
C THR A 51 15.00 2.64 -8.64
N SER A 52 15.07 3.78 -7.94
CA SER A 52 15.84 3.84 -6.68
C SER A 52 15.13 3.20 -5.47
N TYR A 53 13.81 3.40 -5.34
CA TYR A 53 13.03 2.84 -4.23
C TYR A 53 12.71 1.36 -4.43
N GLU A 54 12.35 0.94 -5.64
CA GLU A 54 12.12 -0.47 -5.92
C GLU A 54 13.40 -1.28 -5.67
N SER A 55 14.54 -0.88 -6.25
CA SER A 55 15.79 -1.62 -6.06
C SER A 55 16.10 -1.82 -4.57
N ARG A 56 16.01 -0.75 -3.77
CA ARG A 56 16.23 -0.83 -2.31
C ARG A 56 15.30 -1.83 -1.62
N LEU A 57 13.99 -1.77 -1.88
CA LEU A 57 13.00 -2.66 -1.23
C LEU A 57 13.21 -4.14 -1.58
N TYR A 58 13.66 -4.43 -2.81
CA TYR A 58 13.96 -5.78 -3.27
C TYR A 58 15.40 -6.23 -2.95
N THR A 59 16.29 -5.34 -2.46
CA THR A 59 17.65 -5.71 -2.05
C THR A 59 17.85 -5.72 -0.54
N GLU A 60 17.02 -5.03 0.24
CA GLU A 60 17.20 -4.85 1.69
C GLU A 60 17.21 -6.16 2.48
N CYS A 61 16.44 -7.16 2.04
CA CYS A 61 16.35 -8.48 2.69
C CYS A 61 17.09 -9.57 1.91
N SER A 62 17.96 -9.20 0.96
CA SER A 62 18.67 -10.16 0.10
C SER A 62 19.65 -11.06 0.84
N ASP A 63 19.96 -10.73 2.10
CA ASP A 63 20.79 -11.51 3.02
C ASP A 63 20.14 -12.82 3.47
N PHE A 64 18.81 -12.88 3.60
CA PHE A 64 18.09 -14.09 4.06
C PHE A 64 16.94 -14.51 3.15
N VAL A 65 16.52 -13.65 2.21
CA VAL A 65 15.38 -13.90 1.33
C VAL A 65 15.83 -14.18 -0.09
N LYS A 66 15.28 -15.24 -0.71
CA LYS A 66 15.51 -15.54 -2.13
C LYS A 66 14.31 -15.08 -2.95
N HIS A 67 14.54 -14.13 -3.85
CA HIS A 67 13.56 -13.69 -4.83
C HIS A 67 13.42 -14.70 -5.96
N LYS A 68 12.19 -15.09 -6.28
CA LYS A 68 11.88 -16.02 -7.37
C LYS A 68 10.68 -15.55 -8.17
N THR A 69 10.61 -16.07 -9.38
CA THR A 69 9.54 -15.79 -10.33
C THR A 69 9.04 -17.10 -10.89
N LEU A 70 7.72 -17.23 -11.01
CA LEU A 70 7.05 -18.38 -11.59
C LEU A 70 6.17 -17.93 -12.75
N THR A 71 6.31 -18.57 -13.91
CA THR A 71 5.45 -18.31 -15.06
C THR A 71 4.38 -19.41 -15.16
N ILE A 72 3.11 -19.02 -15.11
CA ILE A 72 1.96 -19.92 -15.26
C ILE A 72 1.06 -19.34 -16.36
N GLU A 73 0.87 -20.07 -17.46
CA GLU A 73 0.02 -19.64 -18.59
C GLU A 73 0.35 -18.21 -19.10
N GLY A 74 1.64 -17.85 -19.15
CA GLY A 74 2.09 -16.52 -19.55
C GLY A 74 1.93 -15.41 -18.50
N LYS A 75 1.38 -15.71 -17.32
CA LYS A 75 1.32 -14.82 -16.16
C LYS A 75 2.59 -14.99 -15.32
N ILE A 76 3.21 -13.87 -14.93
CA ILE A 76 4.46 -13.84 -14.16
C ILE A 76 4.13 -13.58 -12.70
N PHE A 77 4.40 -14.55 -11.83
CA PHE A 77 4.18 -14.46 -10.38
C PHE A 77 5.51 -14.30 -9.64
N HIS A 78 5.70 -13.15 -9.00
CA HIS A 78 6.82 -12.93 -8.11
C HIS A 78 6.49 -13.43 -6.70
N TYR A 79 7.46 -14.09 -6.08
CA TYR A 79 7.41 -14.48 -4.69
C TYR A 79 8.81 -14.48 -4.08
N VAL A 80 8.85 -14.52 -2.77
CA VAL A 80 10.08 -14.73 -2.03
C VAL A 80 9.99 -16.00 -1.21
N GLU A 81 11.14 -16.64 -0.97
CA GLU A 81 11.21 -17.82 -0.11
C GLU A 81 12.39 -17.81 0.85
N VAL A 82 12.17 -18.47 1.98
CA VAL A 82 13.14 -18.69 3.07
C VAL A 82 12.95 -20.13 3.57
N GLY A 83 14.04 -20.79 3.99
CA GLY A 83 14.00 -22.17 4.49
C GLY A 83 14.12 -23.23 3.40
N ASP A 84 14.08 -24.50 3.82
CA ASP A 84 14.19 -25.67 2.96
C ASP A 84 12.83 -26.04 2.34
N VAL A 85 12.80 -26.27 1.04
CA VAL A 85 11.61 -26.64 0.26
C VAL A 85 11.03 -28.00 0.65
N SER A 86 11.80 -28.86 1.32
CA SER A 86 11.34 -30.16 1.81
C SER A 86 10.45 -30.07 3.06
N LYS A 87 10.41 -28.90 3.70
CA LYS A 87 9.72 -28.66 4.97
C LYS A 87 8.27 -28.22 4.77
N PRO A 88 7.41 -28.28 5.82
CA PRO A 88 6.02 -27.84 5.71
C PRO A 88 5.90 -26.38 5.25
N LEU A 89 5.04 -26.14 4.27
CA LEU A 89 4.85 -24.82 3.65
C LEU A 89 4.02 -23.89 4.54
N ILE A 90 4.53 -22.68 4.78
CA ILE A 90 3.77 -21.53 5.26
C ILE A 90 3.70 -20.49 4.14
N LEU A 91 2.48 -20.22 3.67
CA LEU A 91 2.22 -19.26 2.59
C LEU A 91 1.67 -17.95 3.16
N PHE A 92 2.37 -16.84 2.91
CA PHE A 92 1.97 -15.50 3.34
C PHE A 92 1.27 -14.76 2.20
N LEU A 93 0.05 -14.30 2.47
CA LEU A 93 -0.80 -13.52 1.56
C LEU A 93 -1.01 -12.13 2.13
N HIS A 94 -0.62 -11.08 1.41
CA HIS A 94 -0.77 -9.71 1.89
C HIS A 94 -2.16 -9.12 1.54
N GLY A 95 -2.52 -8.02 2.21
CA GLY A 95 -3.73 -7.26 1.94
C GLY A 95 -3.52 -6.08 0.98
N PHE A 96 -4.48 -5.16 0.94
CA PHE A 96 -4.37 -3.89 0.21
C PHE A 96 -4.05 -2.74 1.17
N PRO A 97 -3.16 -1.78 0.83
CA PRO A 97 -2.23 -1.74 -0.31
C PRO A 97 -0.83 -2.23 0.09
N GLN A 98 -0.57 -3.54 -0.05
CA GLN A 98 0.69 -4.18 0.36
C GLN A 98 1.27 -5.08 -0.75
N PHE A 99 2.43 -5.66 -0.48
CA PHE A 99 3.11 -6.69 -1.29
C PHE A 99 3.98 -7.57 -0.36
N TRP A 100 4.76 -8.53 -0.88
CA TRP A 100 5.52 -9.52 -0.08
C TRP A 100 6.30 -8.90 1.11
N TYR A 101 6.82 -7.68 0.92
CA TYR A 101 7.66 -6.96 1.88
C TYR A 101 6.97 -6.64 3.21
N ALA A 102 5.62 -6.66 3.23
CA ALA A 102 4.85 -6.57 4.48
C ALA A 102 5.22 -7.68 5.47
N TRP A 103 5.68 -8.84 4.97
CA TRP A 103 6.01 -10.02 5.76
C TRP A 103 7.49 -10.14 6.13
N ARG A 104 8.35 -9.19 5.75
CA ARG A 104 9.81 -9.32 5.95
C ARG A 104 10.23 -9.60 7.40
N TYR A 105 9.50 -9.05 8.37
CA TYR A 105 9.78 -9.29 9.79
C TYR A 105 9.34 -10.69 10.24
N GLN A 106 8.20 -11.18 9.74
CA GLN A 106 7.74 -12.54 10.00
C GLN A 106 8.66 -13.56 9.34
N LEU A 107 9.07 -13.31 8.10
CA LEU A 107 10.04 -14.14 7.38
C LEU A 107 11.36 -14.24 8.16
N ARG A 108 11.91 -13.10 8.61
CA ARG A 108 13.13 -13.09 9.41
C ARG A 108 12.96 -13.80 10.76
N GLY A 109 11.85 -13.56 11.45
CA GLY A 109 11.59 -14.17 12.76
C GLY A 109 11.38 -15.69 12.71
N LEU A 110 10.99 -16.22 11.55
CA LEU A 110 10.71 -17.64 11.35
C LEU A 110 11.81 -18.37 10.53
N GLN A 111 12.85 -17.66 10.08
CA GLN A 111 13.83 -18.18 9.11
C GLN A 111 14.58 -19.43 9.61
N ASP A 112 14.79 -19.55 10.92
CA ASP A 112 15.53 -20.64 11.57
C ASP A 112 14.59 -21.78 12.04
N MET A 113 13.29 -21.69 11.76
CA MET A 113 12.33 -22.74 12.06
C MET A 113 12.25 -23.78 10.93
N ASP A 114 11.71 -24.96 11.23
CA ASP A 114 11.62 -26.08 10.29
C ASP A 114 10.44 -25.95 9.32
N TYR A 115 10.38 -24.83 8.59
CA TYR A 115 9.32 -24.49 7.64
C TYR A 115 9.87 -23.98 6.31
N HIS A 116 9.13 -24.25 5.23
CA HIS A 116 9.30 -23.55 3.95
C HIS A 116 8.44 -22.30 3.97
N LEU A 117 9.05 -21.13 4.08
CA LEU A 117 8.32 -19.85 4.12
C LEU A 117 8.25 -19.28 2.72
N VAL A 118 7.04 -18.95 2.25
CA VAL A 118 6.83 -18.32 0.94
C VAL A 118 5.89 -17.13 1.08
N ALA A 119 6.36 -15.93 0.70
CA ALA A 119 5.50 -14.75 0.60
C ALA A 119 5.34 -14.36 -0.87
N ILE A 120 4.10 -14.30 -1.34
CA ILE A 120 3.79 -14.00 -2.75
C ILE A 120 3.35 -12.56 -2.91
N ASP A 121 3.62 -11.98 -4.08
CA ASP A 121 2.91 -10.78 -4.53
C ASP A 121 1.57 -11.22 -5.13
N MET A 122 0.47 -10.64 -4.68
CA MET A 122 -0.88 -10.89 -5.22
C MET A 122 -1.04 -10.19 -6.58
N ARG A 123 -2.00 -10.63 -7.40
CA ARG A 123 -2.21 -10.02 -8.73
C ARG A 123 -2.35 -8.50 -8.63
N GLY A 124 -1.74 -7.78 -9.56
CA GLY A 124 -1.74 -6.31 -9.55
C GLY A 124 -0.72 -5.66 -8.63
N THR A 125 0.04 -6.41 -7.83
CA THR A 125 0.99 -5.86 -6.85
C THR A 125 2.43 -6.23 -7.15
N GLY A 126 3.37 -5.47 -6.56
CA GLY A 126 4.81 -5.74 -6.61
C GLY A 126 5.33 -6.03 -8.02
N ARG A 127 6.03 -7.16 -8.20
CA ARG A 127 6.55 -7.63 -9.50
C ARG A 127 5.67 -8.69 -10.18
N ASN A 128 4.46 -8.91 -9.65
CA ASN A 128 3.50 -9.84 -10.24
C ASN A 128 2.82 -9.26 -11.49
N TYR A 129 2.17 -10.13 -12.25
CA TYR A 129 1.24 -9.87 -13.34
C TYR A 129 0.17 -8.85 -12.94
N LYS A 130 -0.04 -7.83 -13.79
CA LYS A 130 -0.97 -6.72 -13.56
C LYS A 130 -1.88 -6.54 -14.79
N PRO A 131 -3.04 -7.22 -14.82
CA PRO A 131 -3.98 -7.06 -15.91
C PRO A 131 -4.53 -5.62 -15.95
N ARG A 132 -4.72 -5.08 -17.15
CA ARG A 132 -5.25 -3.71 -17.33
C ARG A 132 -6.74 -3.61 -17.02
N ASP A 133 -7.50 -4.64 -17.35
CA ASP A 133 -8.95 -4.66 -17.14
C ASP A 133 -9.30 -4.99 -15.68
N VAL A 134 -10.11 -4.12 -15.08
CA VAL A 134 -10.69 -4.22 -13.73
C VAL A 134 -11.41 -5.54 -13.48
N HIS A 135 -12.04 -6.12 -14.50
CA HIS A 135 -12.76 -7.41 -14.36
C HIS A 135 -11.84 -8.57 -13.98
N HIS A 136 -10.52 -8.42 -14.13
CA HIS A 136 -9.55 -9.39 -13.67
C HIS A 136 -9.25 -9.31 -12.17
N TYR A 137 -9.79 -8.37 -11.39
CA TYR A 137 -9.48 -8.26 -9.96
C TYR A 137 -10.54 -8.89 -9.04
N LYS A 138 -11.27 -9.89 -9.55
CA LYS A 138 -12.28 -10.63 -8.77
C LYS A 138 -11.60 -11.58 -7.78
N ALA A 139 -12.20 -11.76 -6.60
CA ALA A 139 -11.73 -12.68 -5.57
C ALA A 139 -11.58 -14.13 -6.07
N SER A 140 -12.46 -14.59 -6.96
CA SER A 140 -12.37 -15.91 -7.57
C SER A 140 -11.07 -16.12 -8.35
N LEU A 141 -10.62 -15.09 -9.10
CA LEU A 141 -9.40 -15.16 -9.88
C LEU A 141 -8.15 -15.11 -8.99
N LEU A 142 -8.20 -14.36 -7.89
CA LEU A 142 -7.15 -14.38 -6.86
C LEU A 142 -6.97 -15.77 -6.26
N LEU A 143 -8.07 -16.44 -5.91
CA LEU A 143 -8.03 -17.81 -5.39
C LEU A 143 -7.49 -18.80 -6.42
N THR A 144 -7.83 -18.63 -7.70
CA THR A 144 -7.25 -19.42 -8.79
C THR A 144 -5.74 -19.27 -8.84
N ASP A 145 -5.21 -18.04 -8.79
CA ASP A 145 -3.76 -17.82 -8.79
C ASP A 145 -3.08 -18.52 -7.62
N ILE A 146 -3.62 -18.36 -6.41
CA ILE A 146 -3.07 -19.00 -5.20
C ILE A 146 -3.04 -20.52 -5.37
N ARG A 147 -4.14 -21.11 -5.86
CA ARG A 147 -4.24 -22.54 -6.11
C ARG A 147 -3.21 -23.00 -7.14
N GLU A 148 -3.06 -22.29 -8.26
CA GLU A 148 -2.10 -22.61 -9.31
C GLU A 148 -0.66 -22.54 -8.79
N ILE A 149 -0.32 -21.51 -8.01
CA ILE A 149 0.99 -21.36 -7.39
C ILE A 149 1.26 -22.55 -6.46
N ILE A 150 0.33 -22.91 -5.58
CA ILE A 150 0.49 -24.04 -4.63
C ILE A 150 0.69 -25.35 -5.39
N ILE A 151 -0.13 -25.63 -6.40
CA ILE A 151 -0.03 -26.87 -7.19
C ILE A 151 1.34 -26.94 -7.88
N LYS A 152 1.77 -25.84 -8.50
CA LYS A 152 3.04 -25.80 -9.22
C LYS A 152 4.25 -25.92 -8.29
N LYS A 153 4.18 -25.38 -7.07
CA LYS A 153 5.24 -25.47 -6.05
C LYS A 153 5.31 -26.85 -5.39
N LYS A 154 4.17 -27.55 -5.22
CA LYS A 154 4.15 -28.93 -4.70
C LYS A 154 4.74 -29.97 -5.67
N SER A 155 4.96 -29.60 -6.93
CA SER A 155 5.39 -30.50 -8.00
C SER A 155 6.92 -30.51 -8.21
N PHE A 156 7.71 -30.07 -7.21
CA PHE A 156 9.17 -30.15 -7.20
C PHE A 156 9.67 -31.20 -6.21
#